data_AF-A0A821YCL3-F1
#
_entry.id   AF-A0A821YCL3-F1
#
_cell.length_a   1.000
_cell.length_b   1.000
_cell.length_c   1.000
_cell.angle_alpha   90.00
_cell.angle_beta   90.00
_cell.angle_gamma   90.00
#
_symmetry.space_group_name_H-M   'P 1'
#
loop_
_entity.id
_entity.type
_entity.pdbx_description
1 polymer ?
#
loop_
_entity_poly.entity_id
_entity_poly.type
_entity_poly.pdbx_seq_one_letter_code
_entity_poly.pdbx_strand_id
1 'polypeptide(L)'
;MDEAMESINSHTHRKSGATSGQVVAGGNEEGSGTHQLSRPLDVIVDKERDSLIICDRSNKRVVRWSRHNATRGETIISKIDCWGLTMDENGSLYVVDFGKGAVRRYQREESQGIVVAGGNGYGNR
;
A
#
# COMPACT_ATOMS: atom_id res chain seq x y z
N MET A 1 19.72 -0.03 44.56
CA MET A 1 20.75 0.94 44.15
C MET A 1 21.79 0.12 43.41
N ASP A 2 21.83 0.08 42.09
CA ASP A 2 21.36 1.07 41.11
C ASP A 2 20.84 0.45 39.81
N GLU A 3 20.26 1.32 39.01
CA GLU A 3 19.18 1.18 38.05
C GLU A 3 19.53 0.52 36.70
N ALA A 4 18.45 0.16 36.01
CA ALA A 4 18.38 -0.34 34.65
C ALA A 4 19.08 0.57 33.62
N MET A 5 19.74 -0.05 32.63
CA MET A 5 19.91 0.57 31.31
C MET A 5 18.89 -0.04 30.35
N GLU A 6 17.80 0.70 30.12
CA GLU A 6 17.00 0.56 28.90
C GLU A 6 17.88 0.87 27.69
N SER A 7 18.06 -0.10 26.79
CA SER A 7 18.69 0.16 25.50
C SER A 7 17.69 0.88 24.60
N ILE A 8 17.93 2.18 24.47
CA ILE A 8 17.30 3.14 23.58
C ILE A 8 17.28 2.67 22.11
N ASN A 9 16.10 2.79 21.51
CA ASN A 9 15.74 2.64 20.10
C ASN A 9 16.86 2.74 19.04
N SER A 10 17.10 1.66 18.30
CA SER A 10 17.45 1.77 16.88
C SER A 10 16.24 1.35 16.04
N HIS A 11 15.64 2.33 15.36
CA HIS A 11 14.53 2.14 14.40
C HIS A 11 15.04 1.50 13.10
N THR A 12 15.69 0.33 13.21
CA THR A 12 16.01 -0.52 12.07
C THR A 12 15.40 -1.88 12.33
N HIS A 13 14.20 -2.13 11.80
CA HIS A 13 13.58 -3.46 11.74
C HIS A 13 14.29 -4.40 10.74
N ARG A 14 15.61 -4.31 10.60
CA ARG A 14 16.36 -5.44 10.04
C ARG A 14 16.49 -6.43 11.19
N LYS A 15 16.09 -7.69 10.96
CA LYS A 15 16.63 -8.80 11.76
C LYS A 15 18.16 -8.62 11.77
N SER A 16 18.77 -8.53 12.94
CA SER A 16 20.22 -8.43 13.08
C SER A 16 20.89 -9.48 12.17
N GLY A 17 21.75 -9.04 11.25
CA GLY A 17 22.43 -9.91 10.29
C GLY A 17 21.74 -10.16 8.93
N ALA A 18 20.60 -9.53 8.61
CA ALA A 18 20.00 -9.67 7.28
C ALA A 18 20.88 -9.00 6.19
N THR A 19 21.41 -9.80 5.26
CA THR A 19 22.30 -9.37 4.16
C THR A 19 21.61 -9.22 2.81
N SER A 20 20.36 -9.70 2.68
CA SER A 20 19.57 -9.63 1.43
C SER A 20 18.08 -9.35 1.70
N GLY A 21 17.39 -8.85 0.69
CA GLY A 21 15.94 -8.68 0.68
C GLY A 21 15.23 -9.89 0.07
N GLN A 22 13.97 -10.11 0.47
CA GLN A 22 13.09 -11.12 -0.11
C GLN A 22 12.00 -10.44 -0.94
N VAL A 23 11.71 -10.97 -2.13
CA VAL A 23 10.50 -10.59 -2.88
C VAL A 23 9.28 -11.18 -2.18
N VAL A 24 8.38 -10.32 -1.70
CA VAL A 24 7.15 -10.72 -0.98
C VAL A 24 5.88 -10.38 -1.73
N ALA A 25 5.98 -9.64 -2.85
CA ALA A 25 4.89 -9.36 -3.77
C ALA A 25 5.39 -9.15 -5.20
N GLY A 26 4.66 -9.66 -6.19
CA GLY A 26 5.07 -9.61 -7.59
C GLY A 26 6.27 -10.51 -7.88
N GLY A 27 7.26 -9.99 -8.63
CA GLY A 27 8.48 -10.72 -9.00
C GLY A 27 8.36 -11.66 -10.20
N ASN A 28 7.17 -11.77 -10.80
CA ASN A 28 6.88 -12.63 -11.95
C ASN A 28 6.77 -11.82 -13.24
N GLU A 29 7.75 -10.95 -13.49
CA GLU A 29 7.75 -9.95 -14.55
C GLU A 29 6.61 -8.92 -14.44
N GLU A 30 6.69 -7.88 -15.26
CA GLU A 30 5.63 -6.87 -15.38
C GLU A 30 4.39 -7.48 -16.05
N GLY A 31 3.22 -7.30 -15.44
CA GLY A 31 1.96 -7.76 -16.03
C GLY A 31 0.74 -7.55 -15.16
N SER A 32 -0.41 -7.99 -15.66
CA SER A 32 -1.73 -7.78 -15.03
C SER A 32 -2.28 -9.02 -14.32
N GLY A 33 -1.57 -10.15 -14.39
CA GLY A 33 -1.91 -11.38 -13.68
C GLY A 33 -2.02 -11.17 -12.17
N THR A 34 -2.68 -12.09 -11.48
CA THR A 34 -2.85 -12.01 -10.02
C THR A 34 -1.54 -12.16 -9.26
N HIS A 35 -0.52 -12.78 -9.87
CA HIS A 35 0.82 -12.92 -9.32
C HIS A 35 1.82 -11.88 -9.86
N GLN A 36 1.34 -10.85 -10.56
CA GLN A 36 2.15 -9.81 -11.20
C GLN A 36 1.76 -8.40 -10.71
N LEU A 37 2.70 -7.47 -10.87
CA LEU A 37 2.50 -6.04 -10.68
C LEU A 37 3.01 -5.33 -11.94
N SER A 38 2.51 -4.13 -12.23
CA SER A 38 2.96 -3.30 -13.34
C SER A 38 3.13 -1.86 -12.87
N ARG A 39 4.40 -1.44 -12.83
CA ARG A 39 4.86 -0.12 -12.31
C ARG A 39 4.23 0.25 -10.96
N PRO A 40 4.42 -0.56 -9.90
CA PRO A 40 3.91 -0.22 -8.59
C PRO A 40 4.58 1.07 -8.07
N LEU A 41 3.79 2.00 -7.53
CA LEU A 41 4.29 3.31 -7.09
C LEU A 41 4.42 3.48 -5.58
N ASP A 42 3.57 2.80 -4.81
CA ASP A 42 3.51 2.97 -3.36
C ASP A 42 3.04 1.68 -2.68
N VAL A 43 3.40 1.51 -1.41
CA VAL A 43 3.03 0.37 -0.57
C VAL A 43 2.88 0.78 0.90
N ILE A 44 1.83 0.31 1.55
CA ILE A 44 1.61 0.45 2.99
C ILE A 44 1.37 -0.92 3.64
N VAL A 45 1.51 -0.98 4.97
CA VAL A 45 1.21 -2.17 5.76
C VAL A 45 -0.16 -2.02 6.41
N ASP A 46 -1.08 -2.93 6.10
CA ASP A 46 -2.27 -3.17 6.91
C ASP A 46 -1.85 -4.13 8.04
N LYS A 47 -1.62 -3.57 9.23
CA LYS A 47 -1.14 -4.32 10.41
C LYS A 47 -2.20 -5.30 10.94
N GLU A 48 -3.48 -4.98 10.79
CA GLU A 48 -4.57 -5.81 11.30
C GLU A 48 -4.73 -7.08 10.47
N ARG A 49 -4.63 -6.96 9.14
CA ARG A 49 -4.67 -8.11 8.22
C ARG A 49 -3.32 -8.73 7.91
N ASP A 50 -2.25 -8.18 8.50
CA ASP A 50 -0.86 -8.58 8.25
C ASP A 50 -0.53 -8.67 6.75
N SER A 51 -0.92 -7.62 6.03
CA SER A 51 -0.85 -7.57 4.57
C SER A 51 -0.20 -6.28 4.07
N LEU A 52 0.30 -6.33 2.84
CA LEU A 52 0.75 -5.17 2.07
C LEU A 52 -0.41 -4.70 1.19
N ILE A 53 -0.62 -3.39 1.15
CA ILE A 53 -1.52 -2.75 0.20
C ILE A 53 -0.66 -1.98 -0.79
N ILE A 54 -0.76 -2.32 -2.07
CA ILE A 54 0.16 -1.87 -3.12
C ILE A 54 -0.61 -1.13 -4.20
N CYS A 55 -0.07 0.01 -4.59
CA CYS A 55 -0.54 0.86 -5.67
C CYS A 55 -0.01 0.32 -7.01
N ASP A 56 -0.80 -0.51 -7.69
CA ASP A 56 -0.42 -1.18 -8.94
C ASP A 56 -0.87 -0.34 -10.16
N ARG A 57 -0.13 0.76 -10.38
CA ARG A 57 -0.58 1.94 -11.13
C ARG A 57 -0.85 1.68 -12.61
N SER A 58 0.02 0.96 -13.32
CA SER A 58 -0.23 0.68 -14.75
C SER A 58 -1.40 -0.27 -14.96
N ASN A 59 -1.67 -1.16 -14.01
CA ASN A 59 -2.87 -2.01 -13.98
C ASN A 59 -4.12 -1.26 -13.47
N LYS A 60 -4.00 0.02 -13.11
CA LYS A 60 -5.08 0.89 -12.63
C LYS A 60 -5.87 0.27 -11.46
N ARG A 61 -5.13 -0.32 -10.51
CA ARG A 61 -5.71 -1.02 -9.35
C ARG A 61 -4.88 -0.82 -8.09
N VAL A 62 -5.51 -1.05 -6.94
CA VAL A 62 -4.83 -1.26 -5.66
C VAL A 62 -5.02 -2.72 -5.28
N VAL A 63 -3.93 -3.39 -4.91
CA VAL A 63 -3.93 -4.80 -4.56
C VAL A 63 -3.49 -5.04 -3.13
N ARG A 64 -4.04 -6.09 -2.51
CA ARG A 64 -3.65 -6.61 -1.20
C ARG A 64 -2.85 -7.90 -1.37
N TRP A 65 -1.72 -8.01 -0.69
CA TRP A 65 -0.87 -9.21 -0.65
C TRP A 65 -0.60 -9.59 0.82
N SER A 66 -0.74 -10.86 1.18
CA SER A 66 -0.27 -11.33 2.50
C SER A 66 1.25 -11.11 2.62
N ARG A 67 1.70 -10.68 3.80
CA ARG A 67 3.14 -10.55 4.09
C ARG A 67 3.86 -11.90 4.23
N HIS A 68 3.10 -12.98 4.37
CA HIS A 68 3.61 -14.33 4.58
C HIS A 68 3.34 -15.20 3.36
N ASN A 69 4.36 -15.34 2.49
CA ASN A 69 4.39 -16.29 1.37
C ASN A 69 3.21 -16.16 0.39
N ALA A 70 2.72 -14.94 0.16
CA ALA A 70 1.70 -14.72 -0.86
C ALA A 70 2.27 -15.05 -2.26
N THR A 71 1.51 -15.80 -3.04
CA THR A 71 1.80 -16.10 -4.45
C THR A 71 0.93 -15.29 -5.41
N ARG A 72 -0.09 -14.61 -4.87
CA ARG A 72 -1.07 -13.81 -5.62
C ARG A 72 -1.60 -12.66 -4.77
N GLY A 73 -1.90 -11.56 -5.46
CA GLY A 73 -2.61 -10.41 -4.93
C GLY A 73 -4.10 -10.48 -5.19
N GLU A 74 -4.84 -9.85 -4.29
CA GLU A 74 -6.25 -9.57 -4.41
C GLU A 74 -6.46 -8.13 -4.85
N THR A 75 -7.25 -7.89 -5.89
CA THR A 75 -7.63 -6.52 -6.26
C THR A 75 -8.70 -6.02 -5.30
N ILE A 76 -8.37 -5.02 -4.48
CA ILE A 76 -9.32 -4.43 -3.52
C ILE A 76 -9.95 -3.14 -4.03
N ILE A 77 -9.28 -2.43 -4.95
CA ILE A 77 -9.82 -1.26 -5.66
C ILE A 77 -9.41 -1.37 -7.13
N SER A 78 -10.37 -1.18 -8.04
CA SER A 78 -10.14 -1.19 -9.49
C SER A 78 -10.42 0.18 -10.11
N LYS A 79 -9.95 0.39 -11.35
CA LYS A 79 -10.20 1.60 -12.16
C LYS A 79 -9.75 2.89 -11.46
N ILE A 80 -8.60 2.84 -10.80
CA ILE A 80 -8.01 3.99 -10.11
C ILE A 80 -6.60 4.25 -10.63
N ASP A 81 -6.28 5.52 -10.92
CA ASP A 81 -4.91 5.92 -11.23
C ASP A 81 -4.19 6.25 -9.92
N CYS A 82 -3.96 5.20 -9.13
CA CYS A 82 -3.36 5.31 -7.82
C CYS A 82 -1.92 5.86 -7.95
N TRP A 83 -1.58 6.81 -7.07
CA TRP A 83 -0.22 7.36 -6.98
C TRP A 83 0.37 7.30 -5.57
N GLY A 84 -0.48 7.34 -4.54
CA GLY A 84 -0.08 7.33 -3.15
C GLY A 84 -1.17 6.73 -2.26
N LEU A 85 -0.73 6.13 -1.15
CA LEU A 85 -1.56 5.39 -0.21
C LEU A 85 -1.26 5.84 1.21
N THR A 86 -2.30 5.95 2.04
CA THR A 86 -2.15 5.96 3.50
C THR A 86 -3.38 5.33 4.14
N MET A 87 -3.27 4.90 5.38
CA MET A 87 -4.36 4.26 6.12
C MET A 87 -4.43 4.84 7.53
N ASP A 88 -5.63 5.15 8.01
CA ASP A 88 -5.83 5.59 9.39
C ASP A 88 -5.91 4.42 10.38
N GLU A 89 -5.91 4.73 11.67
CA GLU A 89 -5.97 3.72 12.75
C GLU A 89 -7.27 2.90 12.72
N ASN A 90 -8.33 3.42 12.10
CA ASN A 90 -9.58 2.71 11.91
C ASN A 90 -9.58 1.83 10.66
N GLY A 91 -8.47 1.78 9.91
CA GLY A 91 -8.34 0.98 8.69
C GLY A 91 -8.99 1.59 7.46
N SER A 92 -9.35 2.88 7.47
CA SER A 92 -9.80 3.57 6.26
C SER A 92 -8.61 3.82 5.34
N LEU A 93 -8.73 3.38 4.09
CA LEU A 93 -7.69 3.55 3.08
C LEU A 93 -7.90 4.86 2.32
N TYR A 94 -6.87 5.68 2.25
CA TYR A 94 -6.85 6.91 1.46
C TYR A 94 -5.95 6.67 0.24
N VAL A 95 -6.51 6.91 -0.94
CA VAL A 95 -5.84 6.71 -2.22
C VAL A 95 -5.81 8.01 -2.99
N VAL A 96 -4.64 8.42 -3.44
CA VAL A 96 -4.48 9.50 -4.41
C VAL A 96 -4.89 8.98 -5.79
N ASP A 97 -6.06 9.39 -6.28
CA ASP A 97 -6.54 9.14 -7.64
C ASP A 97 -6.05 10.28 -8.54
N PHE A 98 -4.83 10.14 -9.05
CA PHE A 98 -4.15 11.17 -9.82
C PHE A 98 -4.94 11.58 -11.05
N GLY A 99 -5.49 10.61 -11.77
CA GLY A 99 -6.28 10.82 -12.98
C GLY A 99 -7.53 11.69 -12.75
N LYS A 100 -8.02 11.76 -11.51
CA LYS A 100 -9.16 12.58 -11.10
C LYS A 100 -8.76 13.83 -10.30
N GLY A 101 -7.48 14.03 -10.02
CA GLY A 101 -7.02 15.14 -9.17
C GLY A 101 -7.67 15.11 -7.79
N ALA A 102 -7.81 13.91 -7.20
CA ALA A 102 -8.58 13.72 -5.97
C ALA A 102 -7.91 12.74 -5.01
N VAL A 103 -8.17 12.91 -3.71
CA VAL A 103 -7.92 11.89 -2.69
C VAL A 103 -9.25 11.24 -2.35
N ARG A 104 -9.30 9.92 -2.43
CA ARG A 104 -10.47 9.12 -2.11
C ARG A 104 -10.26 8.34 -0.82
N ARG A 105 -11.26 8.32 0.06
CA ARG A 105 -11.30 7.46 1.24
C ARG A 105 -12.21 6.26 0.98
N TYR A 106 -11.75 5.08 1.35
CA TYR A 106 -12.47 3.80 1.27
C TYR A 106 -12.54 3.20 2.68
N GLN A 107 -13.73 2.81 3.15
CA GLN A 107 -13.83 1.96 4.33
C GLN A 107 -13.48 0.50 3.98
N ARG A 108 -13.29 -0.35 4.99
CA ARG A 108 -13.01 -1.78 4.77
C ARG A 108 -14.05 -2.40 3.84
N GLU A 109 -13.58 -3.12 2.83
CA GLU A 109 -14.39 -3.87 1.86
C GLU A 109 -15.31 -3.00 0.95
N GLU A 110 -15.24 -1.67 1.05
CA GLU A 110 -15.88 -0.78 0.09
C GLU A 110 -15.05 -0.72 -1.20
N SER A 111 -15.67 -1.06 -2.33
CA SER A 111 -15.04 -0.90 -3.65
C SER A 111 -15.21 0.51 -4.25
N GLN A 112 -16.07 1.34 -3.64
CA GLN A 112 -16.36 2.71 -4.07
C GLN A 112 -15.98 3.69 -2.96
N GLY A 113 -14.90 4.43 -3.17
CA GLY A 113 -14.43 5.44 -2.23
C GLY A 113 -15.08 6.79 -2.47
N ILE A 114 -15.20 7.58 -1.39
CA ILE A 114 -15.68 8.96 -1.45
C ILE A 114 -14.52 9.92 -1.64
N VAL A 115 -14.72 11.01 -2.38
CA VAL A 115 -13.72 12.09 -2.47
C VAL A 115 -13.69 12.84 -1.15
N VAL A 116 -12.51 12.94 -0.55
CA VAL A 116 -12.29 13.67 0.71
C VAL A 116 -11.42 14.91 0.54
N ALA A 117 -10.72 15.03 -0.59
CA ALA A 117 -10.01 16.25 -1.00
C ALA A 117 -9.85 16.29 -2.53
N GLY A 118 -9.84 17.50 -3.11
CA GLY A 118 -9.73 17.68 -4.56
C GLY A 118 -11.03 17.36 -5.32
N GLY A 119 -10.90 16.85 -6.55
CA GLY A 119 -12.04 16.43 -7.38
C GLY A 119 -12.59 17.48 -8.34
N ASN A 120 -12.04 18.71 -8.32
CA ASN A 120 -12.39 19.77 -9.27
C ASN A 120 -11.51 19.77 -10.53
N GLY A 121 -10.89 18.62 -10.85
CA GLY A 121 -9.93 18.48 -11.94
C GLY A 121 -8.52 18.97 -11.60
N TYR A 122 -7.61 18.87 -12.57
CA TYR A 122 -6.26 19.44 -12.44
C TYR A 122 -6.38 20.96 -12.38
N GLY A 123 -5.81 21.58 -11.34
CA GLY A 123 -5.75 23.04 -11.24
C GLY A 123 -5.00 23.64 -12.44
N ASN A 124 -5.55 24.70 -13.02
CA ASN A 124 -5.00 25.40 -14.19
C ASN A 124 -4.52 26.84 -13.86
N ARG A 125 -4.28 27.12 -12.57
CA ARG A 125 -4.11 28.45 -11.92
C ARG A 125 -5.43 29.15 -11.60
#